data_AF-A0A959QNK5-F1
#
_entry.id   AF-A0A959QNK5-F1
#
_cell.length_a   1.000
_cell.length_b   1.000
_cell.length_c   1.000
_cell.angle_alpha   90.00
_cell.angle_beta   90.00
_cell.angle_gamma   90.00
#
_symmetry.space_group_name_H-M   'P 1'
#
loop_
_entity.id
_entity.type
_entity.pdbx_description
1 polymer ?
#
loop_
_entity_poly.entity_id
_entity_poly.type
_entity_poly.pdbx_seq_one_letter_code
_entity_poly.pdbx_strand_id
1 'polypeptide(L)' 'MSNLLFHDITEKVIGAAFEVHSFLGNGFQEVIYQRALAWEMMQRDLSFAREIEQ' A
#
# COMPACT_ATOMS: atom_id res chain seq x y z
N MET A 1 14.41 13.64 -7.92
CA MET A 1 12.95 13.52 -8.13
C MET A 1 12.33 14.83 -7.68
N SER A 2 11.36 15.33 -8.44
CA SER A 2 10.66 16.59 -8.22
C SER A 2 10.15 16.74 -6.77
N ASN A 3 10.12 17.97 -6.27
CA ASN A 3 9.68 18.30 -4.91
C ASN A 3 8.19 17.95 -4.77
N LEU A 4 7.88 16.74 -4.31
CA LEU A 4 6.51 16.29 -4.08
C LEU A 4 5.98 16.95 -2.81
N LEU A 5 4.77 17.55 -2.90
CA LEU A 5 4.10 18.18 -1.76
C LEU A 5 3.95 17.23 -0.56
N PHE A 6 3.78 15.94 -0.83
CA PHE A 6 3.54 14.89 0.15
C PHE A 6 4.58 13.76 0.03
N HIS A 7 5.86 14.12 -0.07
CA HIS A 7 6.93 13.17 -0.35
C HIS A 7 6.95 11.94 0.58
N ASP A 8 6.95 12.15 1.89
CA ASP A 8 7.03 11.06 2.89
C ASP A 8 5.87 10.06 2.78
N ILE A 9 4.62 10.52 2.78
CA ILE A 9 3.47 9.64 2.65
C ILE A 9 3.41 8.97 1.27
N THR A 10 3.82 9.67 0.21
CA THR A 10 3.88 9.11 -1.14
C THR A 10 4.85 7.95 -1.20
N GLU A 11 6.05 8.11 -0.64
CA GLU A 11 7.07 7.07 -0.57
C GLU A 11 6.59 5.87 0.24
N LYS A 12 5.96 6.10 1.40
CA LYS A 12 5.42 5.02 2.25
C LYS A 12 4.34 4.21 1.54
N VAL A 13 3.39 4.86 0.87
CA VAL A 13 2.31 4.20 0.14
C VAL A 13 2.85 3.38 -1.02
N ILE A 14 3.77 3.96 -1.80
CA ILE A 14 4.39 3.26 -2.94
C ILE A 14 5.21 2.06 -2.44
N GLY A 15 6.03 2.25 -1.40
CA GLY A 15 6.82 1.19 -0.79
C GLY A 15 5.96 0.03 -0.28
N ALA A 16 4.84 0.33 0.40
CA ALA A 16 3.90 -0.70 0.84
C ALA A 16 3.36 -1.53 -0.34
N ALA A 17 2.96 -0.88 -1.43
CA ALA A 17 2.46 -1.58 -2.63
C ALA A 17 3.54 -2.45 -3.29
N PHE A 18 4.78 -1.97 -3.35
CA PHE A 18 5.91 -2.75 -3.88
C PHE A 18 6.24 -3.97 -3.01
N GLU A 19 6.24 -3.85 -1.68
CA GLU A 19 6.47 -5.00 -0.80
C GLU A 19 5.40 -6.08 -0.98
N VAL A 20 4.12 -5.68 -1.02
CA VAL A 20 3.02 -6.62 -1.31
C VAL A 20 3.23 -7.33 -2.65
N HIS A 21 3.57 -6.59 -3.71
CA HIS A 21 3.78 -7.17 -5.03
C HIS A 21 4.99 -8.11 -5.07
N SER A 22 6.11 -7.72 -4.47
CA SER A 22 7.34 -8.53 -4.38
C SER A 22 7.11 -9.83 -3.61
N PHE A 23 6.33 -9.79 -2.52
CA PHE A 23 6.06 -10.95 -1.69
C PHE A 23 5.00 -11.89 -2.29
N LEU A 24 3.87 -11.35 -2.77
CA LEU A 24 2.77 -12.17 -3.28
C LEU A 24 2.92 -12.54 -4.75
N GLY A 25 3.55 -11.71 -5.58
CA GLY A 25 3.51 -11.86 -7.03
C GLY A 25 2.09 -11.65 -7.59
N ASN A 26 1.78 -12.28 -8.74
CA ASN A 26 0.47 -12.22 -9.38
C ASN A 26 -0.36 -13.50 -9.13
N GLY A 27 -1.67 -13.45 -9.38
CA GLY A 27 -2.55 -14.63 -9.42
C GLY A 27 -3.47 -14.85 -8.22
N PHE A 28 -3.38 -14.01 -7.17
CA PHE A 28 -4.30 -14.07 -6.04
C PHE A 28 -5.59 -13.27 -6.28
N GLN A 29 -6.62 -13.56 -5.49
CA GLN A 29 -7.83 -12.75 -5.46
C GLN A 29 -7.52 -11.36 -4.89
N GLU A 30 -8.21 -10.33 -5.38
CA GLU A 30 -8.03 -8.95 -4.96
C GLU A 30 -8.07 -8.78 -3.43
N VAL A 31 -8.99 -9.46 -2.75
CA VAL A 31 -9.13 -9.43 -1.28
C VAL A 31 -7.84 -9.81 -0.55
N ILE A 32 -6.98 -10.62 -1.15
CA ILE A 32 -5.67 -10.98 -0.59
C ILE A 32 -4.70 -9.81 -0.68
N TYR A 33 -4.65 -9.14 -1.84
CA TYR A 33 -3.84 -7.93 -2.01
C TYR A 33 -4.30 -6.80 -1.08
N GLN A 34 -5.61 -6.59 -0.95
CA GLN A 34 -6.14 -5.59 -0.03
C GLN A 34 -5.74 -5.85 1.43
N ARG A 35 -5.77 -7.12 1.88
CA ARG A 35 -5.35 -7.50 3.23
C ARG A 35 -3.86 -7.31 3.45
N ALA A 36 -3.04 -7.71 2.49
CA ALA A 36 -1.59 -7.53 2.56
C ALA A 36 -1.21 -6.05 2.54
N LEU A 37 -1.87 -5.24 1.72
CA LEU A 37 -1.62 -3.80 1.67
C LEU A 37 -2.04 -3.10 2.97
N ALA A 38 -3.19 -3.47 3.53
CA ALA A 38 -3.62 -2.98 4.84
C ALA A 38 -2.58 -3.31 5.93
N TRP A 39 -2.03 -4.53 5.91
CA TRP A 39 -0.96 -4.92 6.84
C TRP A 39 0.30 -4.05 6.66
N GLU A 40 0.80 -3.91 5.44
CA GLU A 40 1.99 -3.09 5.15
C GLU A 40 1.79 -1.61 5.52
N MET A 41 0.59 -1.07 5.31
CA MET A 41 0.25 0.30 5.70
C MET A 41 0.19 0.47 7.23
N MET A 42 -0.33 -0.51 7.97
CA MET A 42 -0.29 -0.52 9.44
C MET A 42 1.15 -0.54 9.97
N GLN A 43 2.04 -1.36 9.39
CA GLN A 43 3.44 -1.41 9.80
C GLN A 43 4.20 -0.09 9.58
N ARG A 44 3.70 0.75 8.65
CA ARG A 44 4.27 2.08 8.33
C ARG A 44 3.56 3.22 9.04
N ASP A 45 2.69 2.91 10.01
CA ASP A 45 1.92 3.88 10.79
C ASP A 45 1.09 4.84 9.90
N LEU A 46 0.56 4.32 8.79
CA LEU A 46 -0.33 5.07 7.92
C LEU A 46 -1.76 4.95 8.40
N SER A 47 -2.48 6.08 8.42
CA SER A 47 -3.94 6.08 8.58
C SER A 47 -4.59 5.81 7.23
N PHE A 48 -5.44 4.79 7.16
CA PHE A 48 -6.15 4.40 5.94
C PHE A 48 -7.53 3.82 6.26
N ALA A 49 -8.40 3.82 5.25
CA ALA A 49 -9.62 3.02 5.25
C ALA A 49 -9.46 1.89 4.23
N ARG A 50 -9.99 0.70 4.55
CA ARG A 50 -10.12 -0.37 3.57
C ARG A 50 -11.28 -0.04 2.65
N GLU A 51 -11.07 -0.25 1.35
CA GLU A 51 -12.02 -0.06 0.23
C GLU A 51 -13.26 0.77 0.58
N ILE A 52 -13.27 2.03 0.15
CA ILE A 52 -14.44 2.90 0.26
C ILE A 52 -15.26 2.68 -1.00
N GLU A 53 -16.52 2.26 -0.87
CA GLU A 53 -17.46 2.17 -2.00
C GLU A 53 -17.49 3.53 -2.75
N GLN A 54 -17.32 3.48 -4.07
CA GLN A 54 -17.32 4.66 -4.95
C GLN A 54 -18.73 5.18 -5.21
#